data_AF-A0A6J4RCT2-F1
#
_entry.id   AF-A0A6J4RCT2-F1
#
_cell.length_a   1.000
_cell.length_b   1.000
_cell.length_c   1.000
_cell.angle_alpha   90.00
_cell.angle_beta   90.00
_cell.angle_gamma   90.00
#
_symmetry.space_group_name_H-M   'P 1'
#
loop_
_entity.id
_entity.type
_entity.pdbx_description
1 polymer ?
#
loop_
_entity_poly.entity_id
_entity_poly.type
_entity_poly.pdbx_seq_one_letter_code
_entity_poly.pdbx_strand_id
1 'polypeptide(L)' 'MSRLIRMDRTGHTTVAEWTLDDPESVEAAVTAFREQLESGHLAMVSRGEGHAEHVRELPLDADLVILRRPIAGG' A
#
# COMPACT_ATOMS: atom_id res chain seq x y z
N MET A 1 -1.41 -11.16 -8.64
CA MET A 1 -2.29 -10.76 -7.52
C MET A 1 -1.49 -9.78 -6.69
N SER A 2 -2.03 -8.59 -6.53
CA SER A 2 -1.33 -7.47 -5.94
C SER A 2 -1.73 -7.32 -4.47
N ARG A 3 -0.82 -6.77 -3.65
CA ARG A 3 -1.01 -6.72 -2.19
C ARG A 3 -0.69 -5.37 -1.61
N LEU A 4 -1.51 -4.96 -0.64
CA LEU A 4 -1.33 -3.79 0.19
C LEU A 4 -0.87 -4.28 1.55
N ILE A 5 0.39 -4.05 1.88
CA ILE A 5 0.95 -4.42 3.17
C ILE A 5 1.25 -3.19 3.98
N ARG A 6 1.09 -3.28 5.29
CA ARG A 6 1.56 -2.29 6.25
C ARG A 6 2.77 -2.84 6.97
N MET A 7 3.90 -2.14 6.88
CA MET A 7 5.07 -2.40 7.70
C MET A 7 4.76 -2.05 9.15
N ASP A 8 4.85 -3.05 10.01
CA ASP A 8 4.71 -2.94 11.46
C ASP A 8 6.06 -3.30 12.14
N ARG A 9 6.20 -3.03 13.44
CA ARG A 9 7.43 -3.34 14.19
C ARG A 9 7.77 -4.84 14.20
N THR A 10 6.78 -5.70 13.97
CA THR A 10 6.93 -7.17 13.99
C THR A 10 7.10 -7.80 12.61
N GLY A 11 7.03 -7.01 11.52
CA GLY A 11 7.08 -7.50 10.15
C GLY A 11 6.11 -6.72 9.26
N HIS A 12 5.17 -7.41 8.62
CA HIS A 12 4.12 -6.78 7.83
C HIS A 12 2.73 -7.35 8.12
N THR A 13 1.72 -6.51 8.08
CA THR A 13 0.31 -6.89 8.10
C THR A 13 -0.27 -6.70 6.70
N THR A 14 -0.92 -7.71 6.15
CA THR A 14 -1.71 -7.55 4.92
C THR A 14 -2.98 -6.77 5.24
N VAL A 15 -3.18 -5.64 4.56
CA VAL A 15 -4.36 -4.78 4.72
C VAL A 15 -5.42 -5.15 3.71
N ALA A 16 -5.01 -5.35 2.45
CA ALA A 16 -5.89 -5.74 1.36
C ALA A 16 -5.11 -6.50 0.27
N GLU A 17 -5.80 -7.31 -0.49
CA GLU A 17 -5.29 -8.01 -1.67
C GLU A 17 -6.27 -7.76 -2.82
N TRP A 18 -5.77 -7.58 -4.04
CA TRP A 18 -6.63 -7.37 -5.20
C TRP A 18 -6.10 -8.08 -6.45
N THR A 19 -7.02 -8.31 -7.37
CA THR A 19 -6.76 -8.86 -8.69
C THR A 19 -7.42 -7.96 -9.72
N LEU A 20 -6.73 -7.64 -10.82
CA LEU A 20 -7.26 -6.75 -11.87
C LEU A 20 -8.53 -7.28 -12.55
N ASP A 21 -8.73 -8.61 -12.53
CA ASP A 21 -9.91 -9.29 -13.05
C ASP A 21 -11.10 -9.24 -12.07
N ASP A 22 -10.89 -8.78 -10.83
CA ASP A 22 -11.91 -8.73 -9.78
C ASP A 22 -12.14 -7.28 -9.30
N PRO A 23 -13.14 -6.58 -9.86
CA PRO A 23 -13.37 -5.16 -9.55
C PRO A 23 -13.77 -4.92 -8.09
N GLU A 24 -14.48 -5.86 -7.46
CA GLU A 24 -14.88 -5.72 -6.05
C GLU A 24 -13.66 -5.71 -5.12
N SER A 25 -12.68 -6.60 -5.35
CA SER A 25 -11.42 -6.59 -4.60
C SER A 25 -10.61 -5.32 -4.85
N VAL A 26 -10.63 -4.79 -6.09
CA VAL A 26 -9.97 -3.52 -6.42
C VAL A 26 -10.60 -2.36 -5.64
N GLU A 27 -11.92 -2.25 -5.63
CA GLU A 27 -12.62 -1.17 -4.90
C GLU A 27 -12.38 -1.28 -3.39
N ALA A 28 -12.40 -2.49 -2.83
CA ALA A 28 -12.06 -2.74 -1.44
C ALA A 28 -10.61 -2.32 -1.11
N ALA A 29 -9.65 -2.66 -1.97
CA ALA A 29 -8.25 -2.27 -1.78
C ALA A 29 -8.04 -0.76 -1.89
N VAL A 30 -8.71 -0.08 -2.82
CA VAL A 30 -8.65 1.39 -2.97
C VAL A 30 -9.24 2.07 -1.74
N THR A 31 -10.35 1.57 -1.22
CA THR A 31 -11.00 2.10 0.00
C THR A 31 -10.06 1.96 1.19
N ALA A 32 -9.57 0.74 1.44
CA ALA A 32 -8.65 0.48 2.53
C ALA A 32 -7.37 1.31 2.42
N PHE A 33 -6.83 1.48 1.21
CA PHE A 33 -5.66 2.32 0.96
C PHE A 33 -5.87 3.77 1.40
N ARG A 34 -7.01 4.37 1.03
CA ARG A 34 -7.36 5.75 1.43
C ARG A 34 -7.47 5.88 2.93
N GLU A 35 -8.15 4.97 3.60
CA GLU A 35 -8.28 4.97 5.07
C GLU A 35 -6.91 4.93 5.76
N GLN A 36 -5.94 4.17 5.22
CA GLN A 36 -4.59 4.13 5.79
C GLN A 36 -3.84 5.45 5.60
N LEU A 37 -3.99 6.11 4.45
CA LEU A 37 -3.41 7.44 4.20
C LEU A 37 -4.02 8.51 5.11
N GLU A 38 -5.34 8.49 5.28
CA GLU A 38 -6.06 9.39 6.19
C GLU A 38 -5.66 9.16 7.65
N SER A 39 -5.34 7.92 8.02
CA SER A 39 -4.76 7.58 9.32
C SER A 39 -3.30 8.05 9.48
N GLY A 40 -2.70 8.68 8.46
CA GLY A 40 -1.35 9.24 8.49
C GLY A 40 -0.24 8.28 8.06
N HIS A 41 -0.58 7.17 7.39
CA HIS A 41 0.44 6.30 6.78
C HIS A 41 0.92 6.88 5.45
N LEU A 42 2.15 6.54 5.08
CA LEU A 42 2.74 6.84 3.78
C LEU A 42 2.75 5.56 2.96
N ALA A 43 2.23 5.63 1.74
CA ALA A 43 2.29 4.53 0.78
C ALA A 43 3.48 4.66 -0.14
N MET A 44 4.14 3.55 -0.41
CA MET A 44 5.27 3.45 -1.31
C MET A 44 5.14 2.24 -2.22
N VAL A 45 5.64 2.35 -3.44
CA VAL A 45 5.79 1.22 -4.37
C VAL A 45 7.22 1.09 -4.82
N SER A 46 7.66 -0.15 -5.01
CA SER A 46 8.98 -0.43 -5.59
C SER A 46 8.83 -0.52 -7.10
N ARG A 47 9.24 0.51 -7.84
CA ARG A 47 9.33 0.47 -9.31
C ARG A 47 10.75 0.06 -9.71
N GLY A 48 11.07 -1.23 -9.61
CA GLY A 48 12.36 -1.78 -10.06
C GLY A 48 13.52 -1.64 -9.07
N GLU A 49 14.74 -1.94 -9.54
CA GLU A 49 15.97 -2.10 -8.74
C GLU A 49 16.29 -0.85 -7.89
N GLY A 50 15.82 -0.87 -6.64
CA GLY A 50 16.17 0.09 -5.60
C GLY A 50 15.35 1.39 -5.58
N HIS A 51 14.33 1.55 -6.42
CA HIS A 51 13.52 2.77 -6.42
C HIS A 51 12.17 2.58 -5.71
N ALA A 52 12.02 3.21 -4.55
CA ALA A 52 10.75 3.35 -3.85
C ALA A 52 10.15 4.73 -4.16
N GLU A 53 8.97 4.76 -4.76
CA GLU A 53 8.21 5.99 -5.05
C GLU A 53 7.06 6.12 -4.07
N HIS A 54 6.87 7.33 -3.52
CA HIS A 54 5.70 7.65 -2.70
C HIS A 54 4.48 7.88 -3.59
N VAL A 55 3.40 7.18 -3.31
CA VAL A 55 2.15 7.28 -4.08
C VAL A 55 1.02 7.79 -3.19
N ARG A 56 0.15 8.62 -3.77
CA ARG A 56 -1.05 9.16 -3.10
C ARG A 56 -2.33 8.44 -3.51
N GLU A 57 -2.24 7.59 -4.53
CA GLU A 57 -3.33 6.80 -5.09
C GLU A 57 -2.82 5.37 -5.26
N LEU A 58 -3.71 4.38 -5.15
CA LEU A 58 -3.34 2.97 -5.25
C LEU A 58 -2.95 2.64 -6.70
N PRO A 59 -1.68 2.27 -6.98
CA PRO A 59 -1.27 1.88 -8.31
C PRO A 59 -1.67 0.43 -8.55
N LEU A 60 -2.74 0.23 -9.31
CA LEU A 60 -3.30 -1.10 -9.57
C LEU A 60 -2.35 -2.04 -10.34
N ASP A 61 -1.45 -1.45 -11.11
CA ASP A 61 -0.41 -2.14 -11.88
C ASP A 61 0.78 -2.60 -11.01
N ALA A 62 0.87 -2.14 -9.76
CA ALA A 62 1.93 -2.57 -8.86
C ALA A 62 1.60 -3.93 -8.21
N ASP A 63 2.56 -4.85 -8.18
CA ASP A 63 2.43 -6.12 -7.45
C ASP A 63 2.42 -5.94 -5.91
N LEU A 64 3.09 -4.91 -5.41
CA LEU A 64 3.23 -4.67 -3.97
C LEU A 64 3.23 -3.19 -3.62
N VAL A 65 2.34 -2.82 -2.70
CA VAL A 65 2.24 -1.48 -2.11
C VAL A 65 2.52 -1.59 -0.62
N ILE A 66 3.45 -0.76 -0.14
CA ILE A 66 3.93 -0.79 1.24
C ILE A 66 3.50 0.49 1.96
N LEU A 67 2.69 0.33 3.00
CA LEU A 67 2.32 1.39 3.93
C LEU A 67 3.29 1.40 5.11
N ARG A 68 3.76 2.58 5.47
CA ARG A 68 4.60 2.78 6.66
C ARG A 68 4.12 3.97 7.45
N ARG A 69 4.33 3.96 8.76
CA ARG A 69 4.21 5.20 9.54
C ARG A 69 5.42 6.09 9.28
N PRO A 70 5.24 7.42 9.18
CA PRO A 70 6.35 8.34 9.21
C PRO A 70 7.13 8.11 10.51
N ILE A 71 8.46 8.05 10.40
CA ILE A 71 9.30 8.14 11.59
C ILE A 71 9.21 9.60 11.99
N ALA A 72 8.40 9.90 13.00
CA ALA A 72 8.38 11.20 13.63
C ALA A 72 9.79 11.42 14.23
N GLY A 73 10.64 12.09 13.47
CA GLY A 73 11.89 12.64 13.99
C GLY A 73 11.52 13.78 14.92
N GLY A 74 11.81 13.59 16.21
CA GLY A 74 12.04 14.70 17.14
C GLY A 74 13.40 15.32 16.88
#